data_AF-A0AAV7JUW8-F1
#
_entry.id   AF-A0AAV7JUW8-F1
#
_cell.length_a   1.000
_cell.length_b   1.000
_cell.length_c   1.000
_cell.angle_alpha   90.00
_cell.angle_beta   90.00
_cell.angle_gamma   90.00
#
_symmetry.space_group_name_H-M   'P 1'
#
loop_
_entity.id
_entity.type
_entity.pdbx_description
1 polymer ?
#
loop_
_entity_poly.entity_id
_entity_poly.type
_entity_poly.pdbx_seq_one_letter_code
_entity_poly.pdbx_strand_id
1 'polypeptide(L)'
;MASRQCKNSPDSFCYVCGYYVGDKHVSNKISKEAKYWEAYRLYFGMSIGDQEKAWAPHVICGSCRSNLEAWLRGSARVMPFAIPRVWREPQNHHDDCYFCMVNIAKYRKVKGRRALTYPSIPSSIAPVPHSETLPVPKPPANLEFNTECEDSISSETSDAEEEYLQSTSADRHYPSKRELDDLIRDLQLTKSAAELLTSRLSEWNLLRDDCKITAYRKRHLDYSVYFDVIQDLCYCKDVNGLFDAVGIEHDPSQWRLFIDSSTKSLKGVLLHNGNKYPSILLAYSIQMKEDYENVKQLLLKINYAEFNWQLCGDFKMLGFLLGLQGGYTKYSCFLCLWNSRADGEHYSKIQWPPRKELMPGK
;
A
#
# COMPACT_ATOMS: atom_id res chain seq x y z
N MET A 1 14.79 31.58 26.98
CA MET A 1 15.12 31.66 25.54
C MET A 1 14.13 30.76 24.82
N ALA A 2 13.25 31.33 23.97
CA ALA A 2 12.32 30.53 23.20
C ALA A 2 13.11 29.53 22.32
N SER A 3 12.70 28.27 22.28
CA SER A 3 13.41 27.26 21.48
C SER A 3 13.52 27.76 20.05
N ARG A 4 14.73 27.69 19.46
CA ARG A 4 14.98 27.95 18.02
C ARG A 4 14.38 26.84 17.13
N GLN A 5 13.22 26.32 17.50
CA GLN A 5 12.60 25.18 16.89
C GLN A 5 11.36 25.64 16.13
N CYS A 6 11.25 25.18 14.89
CA CYS A 6 10.09 25.43 14.05
C CYS A 6 8.80 24.92 14.73
N LYS A 7 7.67 25.60 14.50
CA LYS A 7 6.37 25.15 15.03
C LYS A 7 5.98 23.76 14.55
N ASN A 8 6.36 23.43 13.32
CA ASN A 8 6.16 22.12 12.72
C ASN A 8 7.52 21.53 12.32
N SER A 9 7.65 20.21 12.36
CA SER A 9 8.84 19.53 11.84
C SER A 9 8.94 19.74 10.31
N PRO A 10 10.14 20.01 9.76
CA PRO A 10 10.37 20.02 8.30
C PRO A 10 9.88 18.74 7.62
N ASP A 11 10.08 17.59 8.26
CA ASP A 11 9.68 16.27 7.75
C ASP A 11 8.16 16.02 7.83
N SER A 12 7.39 16.98 8.33
CA SER A 12 5.94 17.00 8.16
C SER A 12 5.48 17.50 6.79
N PHE A 13 6.40 17.90 5.91
CA PHE A 13 6.12 18.45 4.58
C PHE A 13 6.89 17.70 3.49
N CYS A 14 6.29 17.55 2.32
CA CYS A 14 6.95 16.94 1.17
C CYS A 14 8.02 17.89 0.59
N TYR A 15 9.23 17.39 0.37
CA TYR A 15 10.31 18.15 -0.29
C TYR A 15 9.90 18.65 -1.68
N VAL A 16 9.22 17.83 -2.48
CA VAL A 16 8.93 18.13 -3.89
C VAL A 16 7.80 19.15 -4.06
N CYS A 17 6.68 19.00 -3.34
CA CYS A 17 5.51 19.89 -3.50
C CYS A 17 5.28 20.87 -2.34
N GLY A 18 5.90 20.64 -1.18
CA GLY A 18 5.67 21.40 0.04
C GLY A 18 4.41 21.06 0.81
N TYR A 19 3.57 20.16 0.30
CA TYR A 19 2.32 19.83 1.01
C TYR A 19 2.59 19.09 2.31
N TYR A 20 1.74 19.39 3.30
CA TYR A 20 1.73 18.70 4.57
C TYR A 20 1.43 17.20 4.35
N VAL A 21 2.28 16.34 4.90
CA VAL A 21 2.15 14.88 4.80
C VAL A 21 1.52 14.25 6.04
N GLY A 22 1.74 14.79 7.24
CA GLY A 22 1.08 14.32 8.48
C GLY A 22 1.13 12.80 8.75
N ASP A 23 0.48 12.34 9.81
CA ASP A 23 0.58 10.93 10.25
C ASP A 23 -0.26 9.95 9.40
N LYS A 24 -1.21 10.47 8.62
CA LYS A 24 -2.17 9.65 7.85
C LYS A 24 -1.80 9.43 6.39
N HIS A 25 -0.87 10.22 5.83
CA HIS A 25 -0.47 10.06 4.43
C HIS A 25 0.85 9.31 4.32
N VAL A 26 0.95 8.48 3.29
CA VAL A 26 2.19 7.79 2.96
C VAL A 26 3.25 8.84 2.60
N SER A 27 4.32 8.88 3.38
CA SER A 27 5.54 9.62 3.09
C SER A 27 6.73 8.69 3.25
N ASN A 28 7.76 8.90 2.44
CA ASN A 28 8.97 8.08 2.46
C ASN A 28 10.16 8.97 2.72
N LYS A 29 11.11 8.48 3.53
CA LYS A 29 12.42 9.12 3.66
C LYS A 29 13.08 9.15 2.28
N ILE A 30 13.68 10.28 1.92
CA ILE A 30 14.37 10.43 0.66
C ILE A 30 15.62 9.55 0.64
N SER A 31 15.76 8.72 -0.40
CA SER A 31 16.88 7.80 -0.63
C SER A 31 17.38 7.98 -2.07
N LYS A 32 18.71 7.91 -2.26
CA LYS A 32 19.37 8.07 -3.56
C LYS A 32 19.19 6.85 -4.46
N GLU A 33 18.91 5.72 -3.86
CA GLU A 33 18.75 4.41 -4.51
C GLU A 33 17.36 4.22 -5.11
N ALA A 34 16.40 5.10 -4.77
CA ALA A 34 15.03 4.98 -5.23
C ALA A 34 14.83 5.47 -6.67
N LYS A 35 13.94 4.81 -7.43
CA LYS A 35 13.64 5.14 -8.84
C LYS A 35 13.21 6.60 -9.05
N TYR A 36 12.48 7.18 -8.09
CA TYR A 36 12.06 8.58 -8.18
C TYR A 36 13.23 9.58 -8.06
N TRP A 37 14.38 9.18 -7.51
CA TRP A 37 15.54 10.07 -7.38
C TRP A 37 16.07 10.46 -8.77
N GLU A 38 16.24 9.46 -9.63
CA GLU A 38 16.65 9.67 -11.01
C GLU A 38 15.52 10.32 -11.84
N ALA A 39 14.27 9.93 -11.60
CA ALA A 39 13.12 10.57 -12.24
C ALA A 39 13.04 12.07 -11.92
N TYR A 40 13.30 12.48 -10.68
CA TYR A 40 13.32 13.89 -10.28
C TYR A 40 14.38 14.66 -11.08
N ARG A 41 15.59 14.09 -11.21
CA ARG A 41 16.69 14.69 -11.96
C ARG A 41 16.35 14.89 -13.44
N LEU A 42 15.74 13.88 -14.06
CA LEU A 42 15.37 13.91 -15.46
C LEU A 42 14.15 14.81 -15.72
N TYR A 43 13.16 14.82 -14.82
CA TYR A 43 11.94 15.61 -14.96
C TYR A 43 12.22 17.10 -14.74
N PHE A 44 12.90 17.46 -13.65
CA PHE A 44 13.10 18.86 -13.27
C PHE A 44 14.44 19.44 -13.74
N GLY A 45 15.32 18.62 -14.32
CA GLY A 45 16.65 19.06 -14.75
C GLY A 45 17.60 19.40 -13.59
N MET A 46 17.26 19.01 -12.35
CA MET A 46 18.05 19.29 -11.15
C MET A 46 18.03 18.11 -10.18
N SER A 47 19.10 17.94 -9.41
CA SER A 47 19.17 16.88 -8.40
C SER A 47 18.46 17.29 -7.11
N ILE A 48 17.97 16.30 -6.35
CA ILE A 48 17.51 16.54 -4.97
C ILE A 48 18.71 16.96 -4.12
N GLY A 49 18.60 18.12 -3.47
CA GLY A 49 19.66 18.74 -2.68
C GLY A 49 19.31 18.84 -1.20
N ASP A 50 20.24 19.40 -0.42
CA ASP A 50 20.05 19.81 0.98
C ASP A 50 19.55 18.73 1.95
N GLN A 51 19.73 17.45 1.62
CA GLN A 51 19.31 16.30 2.44
C GLN A 51 20.15 16.10 3.72
N GLU A 52 21.16 16.96 3.95
CA GLU A 52 21.95 17.03 5.18
C GLU A 52 21.59 18.27 6.01
N LYS A 53 20.64 19.10 5.52
CA LYS A 53 20.30 20.39 6.12
C LYS A 53 19.02 20.24 6.92
N ALA A 54 19.12 20.47 8.24
CA ALA A 54 17.97 20.41 9.14
C ALA A 54 16.81 21.37 8.79
N TRP A 55 17.04 22.38 7.95
CA TRP A 55 16.01 23.32 7.48
C TRP A 55 15.29 22.86 6.20
N ALA A 56 15.72 21.77 5.56
CA ALA A 56 15.04 21.20 4.41
C ALA A 56 14.23 19.96 4.82
N PRO A 57 13.12 19.62 4.12
CA PRO A 57 12.43 18.36 4.34
C PRO A 57 13.22 17.15 3.81
N HIS A 58 13.22 16.05 4.55
CA HIS A 58 13.89 14.79 4.15
C HIS A 58 12.90 13.72 3.68
N VAL A 59 11.67 14.12 3.36
CA VAL A 59 10.58 13.22 3.00
C VAL A 59 9.93 13.60 1.68
N ILE A 60 9.45 12.59 0.95
CA ILE A 60 8.64 12.73 -0.26
C ILE A 60 7.26 12.11 -0.02
N CYS A 61 6.19 12.81 -0.40
CA CYS A 61 4.84 12.26 -0.30
C CYS A 61 4.59 11.19 -1.37
N GLY A 62 3.72 10.23 -1.07
CA GLY A 62 3.38 9.13 -1.98
C GLY A 62 2.97 9.61 -3.38
N SER A 63 2.19 10.69 -3.47
CA SER A 63 1.77 11.25 -4.77
C SER A 63 2.93 11.78 -5.61
N CYS A 64 3.90 12.51 -5.02
CA CYS A 64 5.06 12.99 -5.76
C CYS A 64 5.96 11.82 -6.19
N ARG A 65 6.18 10.85 -5.30
CA ARG A 65 6.93 9.63 -5.62
C ARG A 65 6.28 8.87 -6.78
N SER A 66 5.00 8.53 -6.66
CA SER A 66 4.30 7.72 -7.66
C SER A 66 4.21 8.43 -9.01
N ASN A 67 4.01 9.75 -9.06
CA ASN A 67 3.97 10.49 -10.32
C ASN A 67 5.33 10.51 -11.02
N LEU A 68 6.42 10.76 -10.26
CA LEU A 68 7.77 10.73 -10.83
C LEU A 68 8.16 9.34 -11.35
N GLU A 69 7.89 8.28 -10.57
CA GLU A 69 8.18 6.91 -11.01
C GLU A 69 7.30 6.48 -12.19
N ALA A 70 6.01 6.87 -12.22
CA ALA A 70 5.12 6.57 -13.32
C ALA A 70 5.55 7.29 -14.60
N TRP A 71 5.90 8.58 -14.51
CA TRP A 71 6.44 9.33 -15.63
C TRP A 71 7.71 8.67 -16.19
N LEU A 72 8.64 8.27 -15.31
CA LEU A 72 9.87 7.60 -15.73
C LEU A 72 9.60 6.28 -16.49
N ARG A 73 8.51 5.58 -16.16
CA ARG A 73 8.05 4.36 -16.86
C ARG A 73 7.27 4.63 -18.16
N GLY A 74 7.15 5.89 -18.60
CA GLY A 74 6.41 6.25 -19.80
C GLY A 74 4.89 6.29 -19.62
N SER A 75 4.39 6.37 -18.39
CA SER A 75 2.96 6.59 -18.11
C SER A 75 2.54 8.02 -18.48
N ALA A 76 1.24 8.21 -18.75
CA ALA A 76 0.64 9.53 -18.93
C ALA A 76 0.59 10.37 -17.64
N ARG A 77 0.92 9.79 -16.47
CA ARG A 77 0.99 10.54 -15.21
C ARG A 77 2.19 11.47 -15.19
N VAL A 78 1.95 12.74 -14.89
CA VAL A 78 2.94 13.82 -14.89
C VAL A 78 2.93 14.57 -13.55
N MET A 79 3.95 15.37 -13.29
CA MET A 79 3.91 16.29 -12.16
C MET A 79 2.99 17.48 -12.49
N PRO A 80 2.22 18.01 -11.52
CA PRO A 80 1.33 19.15 -11.77
C PRO A 80 2.07 20.48 -11.93
N PHE A 81 3.41 20.48 -11.85
CA PHE A 81 4.26 21.66 -11.93
C PHE A 81 5.57 21.31 -12.64
N ALA A 82 6.10 22.30 -13.36
CA ALA A 82 7.37 22.24 -14.06
C ALA A 82 8.57 22.52 -13.16
N ILE A 83 8.38 23.32 -12.11
CA ILE A 83 9.42 23.63 -11.13
C ILE A 83 8.90 23.18 -9.77
N PRO A 84 9.64 22.33 -9.03
CA PRO A 84 9.24 21.88 -7.71
C PRO A 84 9.38 23.02 -6.69
N ARG A 85 8.93 22.78 -5.46
CA ARG A 85 9.16 23.75 -4.38
C ARG A 85 10.67 23.90 -4.13
N VAL A 86 11.14 25.14 -4.07
CA VAL A 86 12.56 25.44 -3.83
C VAL A 86 12.75 25.82 -2.37
N TRP A 87 13.72 25.20 -1.70
CA TRP A 87 14.02 25.43 -0.28
C TRP A 87 15.30 26.25 -0.12
N ARG A 88 15.33 27.13 0.88
CA ARG A 88 16.51 27.87 1.34
C ARG A 88 16.49 27.98 2.86
N GLU A 89 17.63 28.29 3.46
CA GLU A 89 17.72 28.49 4.90
C GLU A 89 16.85 29.68 5.36
N PRO A 90 15.95 29.48 6.34
CA PRO A 90 15.08 30.54 6.85
C PRO A 90 15.88 31.60 7.62
N GLN A 91 15.63 32.88 7.35
CA GLN A 91 16.28 33.97 8.10
C GLN A 91 15.73 34.12 9.51
N ASN A 92 14.43 33.82 9.70
CA ASN A 92 13.76 33.92 10.99
C ASN A 92 12.51 33.02 11.04
N HIS A 93 11.94 32.81 12.24
CA HIS A 93 10.76 31.95 12.44
C HIS A 93 9.41 32.67 12.38
N HIS A 94 9.39 33.97 12.08
CA HIS A 94 8.20 34.81 12.08
C HIS A 94 7.58 34.91 10.69
N ASP A 95 8.32 35.41 9.70
CA ASP A 95 7.84 35.69 8.33
C ASP A 95 8.63 34.99 7.23
N ASP A 96 9.77 34.36 7.57
CA ASP A 96 10.61 33.63 6.62
C ASP A 96 10.88 32.19 7.08
N CYS A 97 9.88 31.52 7.67
CA CYS A 97 9.96 30.10 7.97
C CYS A 97 8.68 29.38 7.57
N TYR A 98 8.76 28.62 6.48
CA TYR A 98 7.63 27.91 5.89
C TYR A 98 6.92 27.02 6.90
N PHE A 99 7.70 26.29 7.70
CA PHE A 99 7.18 25.37 8.70
C PHE A 99 6.49 26.08 9.87
N CYS A 100 6.83 27.33 10.16
CA CYS A 100 6.15 28.14 11.18
C CYS A 100 4.88 28.85 10.65
N MET A 101 4.84 29.11 9.35
CA MET A 101 3.76 29.85 8.70
C MET A 101 2.59 28.95 8.27
N VAL A 102 2.85 27.69 7.89
CA VAL A 102 1.77 26.77 7.52
C VAL A 102 0.99 26.35 8.77
N ASN A 103 -0.28 26.77 8.86
CA ASN A 103 -1.15 26.46 9.98
C ASN A 103 -1.81 25.08 9.82
N ILE A 104 -1.10 24.03 10.24
CA ILE A 104 -1.59 22.65 10.18
C ILE A 104 -2.77 22.38 11.12
N ALA A 105 -3.06 23.24 12.12
CA ALA A 105 -4.23 23.06 12.98
C ALA A 105 -5.55 23.19 12.18
N LYS A 106 -5.54 23.97 11.08
CA LYS A 106 -6.67 24.05 10.15
C LYS A 106 -6.92 22.73 9.40
N TYR A 107 -5.91 21.87 9.27
CA TYR A 107 -6.05 20.57 8.61
C TYR A 107 -7.08 19.67 9.31
N ARG A 108 -7.19 19.75 10.64
CA ARG A 108 -8.20 18.98 11.39
C ARG A 108 -9.64 19.47 11.14
N LYS A 109 -9.81 20.70 10.63
CA LYS A 109 -11.11 21.33 10.40
C LYS A 109 -11.57 21.26 8.94
N VAL A 110 -10.66 21.02 8.00
CA VAL A 110 -10.96 21.00 6.56
C VAL A 110 -10.64 19.63 5.96
N LYS A 111 -11.52 19.11 5.09
CA LYS A 111 -11.24 17.85 4.37
C LYS A 111 -10.15 18.10 3.31
N GLY A 112 -8.96 17.58 3.55
CA GLY A 112 -7.91 17.45 2.52
C GLY A 112 -6.75 18.45 2.62
N ARG A 113 -5.54 17.97 2.25
CA ARG A 113 -4.27 18.71 2.39
C ARG A 113 -4.15 19.93 1.47
N ARG A 114 -4.92 19.97 0.38
CA ARG A 114 -4.95 21.07 -0.60
C ARG A 114 -5.68 22.31 -0.07
N ALA A 115 -6.51 22.16 0.97
CA ALA A 115 -7.22 23.28 1.58
C ALA A 115 -6.37 24.08 2.58
N LEU A 116 -5.17 23.61 2.88
CA LEU A 116 -4.19 24.41 3.63
C LEU A 116 -3.60 25.49 2.72
N THR A 117 -3.42 26.68 3.27
CA THR A 117 -2.68 27.75 2.60
C THR A 117 -1.19 27.48 2.72
N TYR A 118 -0.51 27.38 1.58
CA TYR A 118 0.94 27.19 1.51
C TYR A 118 1.58 28.44 0.90
N PRO A 119 2.25 29.29 1.70
CA PRO A 119 2.79 30.54 1.19
C PRO A 119 4.01 30.30 0.28
N SER A 120 4.28 31.27 -0.59
CA SER A 120 5.57 31.41 -1.28
C SER A 120 6.35 32.50 -0.56
N ILE A 121 7.52 32.16 -0.03
CA ILE A 121 8.38 33.04 0.80
C ILE A 121 9.86 32.87 0.39
N PRO A 122 10.78 33.77 0.78
CA PRO A 122 12.18 33.68 0.38
C PRO A 122 12.84 32.33 0.70
N SER A 123 12.55 31.75 1.88
CA SER A 123 13.02 30.42 2.31
C SER A 123 12.30 29.23 1.66
N SER A 124 11.15 29.45 1.02
CA SER A 124 10.37 28.40 0.38
C SER A 124 9.51 28.94 -0.76
N ILE A 125 10.03 28.83 -1.98
CA ILE A 125 9.37 29.33 -3.20
C ILE A 125 8.40 28.27 -3.71
N ALA A 126 7.14 28.66 -3.94
CA ALA A 126 6.10 27.72 -4.38
C ALA A 126 6.40 27.06 -5.73
N PRO A 127 5.92 25.82 -5.95
CA PRO A 127 6.03 25.18 -7.26
C PRO A 127 5.41 26.01 -8.38
N VAL A 128 6.03 25.96 -9.56
CA VAL A 128 5.55 26.69 -10.75
C VAL A 128 4.83 25.74 -11.70
N PRO A 129 3.55 25.96 -12.03
CA PRO A 129 2.80 25.13 -12.96
C PRO A 129 3.45 24.99 -14.34
N HIS A 130 3.07 23.95 -15.07
CA HIS A 130 3.43 23.85 -16.48
C HIS A 130 2.76 24.96 -17.31
N SER A 131 3.45 25.41 -18.35
CA SER A 131 3.01 26.43 -19.30
C SER A 131 3.62 26.16 -20.67
N GLU A 132 3.29 26.96 -21.68
CA GLU A 132 3.93 26.87 -23.00
C GLU A 132 5.45 27.04 -22.94
N THR A 133 5.94 27.88 -22.02
CA THR A 133 7.37 28.10 -21.78
C THR A 133 8.01 27.04 -20.88
N LEU A 134 7.20 26.28 -20.14
CA LEU A 134 7.62 25.22 -19.22
C LEU A 134 6.81 23.93 -19.49
N PRO A 135 6.99 23.30 -20.67
CA PRO A 135 6.21 22.13 -21.06
C PRO A 135 6.57 20.91 -20.20
N VAL A 136 5.73 19.87 -20.26
CA VAL A 136 6.02 18.59 -19.64
C VAL A 136 7.19 17.92 -20.37
N PRO A 137 8.26 17.51 -19.67
CA PRO A 137 9.39 16.82 -20.29
C PRO A 137 8.99 15.41 -20.76
N LYS A 138 9.62 14.95 -21.85
CA LYS A 138 9.43 13.58 -22.34
C LYS A 138 10.34 12.62 -21.57
N PRO A 139 9.84 11.45 -21.13
CA PRO A 139 10.68 10.45 -20.47
C PRO A 139 11.71 9.86 -21.44
N PRO A 140 12.87 9.38 -20.95
CA PRO A 140 13.88 8.76 -21.80
C PRO A 140 13.36 7.49 -22.47
N ALA A 141 13.65 7.30 -23.76
CA ALA A 141 13.10 6.20 -24.56
C ALA A 141 13.67 4.80 -24.22
N ASN A 142 14.72 4.68 -23.40
CA ASN A 142 15.54 3.45 -23.29
C ASN A 142 15.77 2.93 -21.86
N LEU A 143 14.78 3.00 -20.97
CA LEU A 143 14.90 2.38 -19.63
C LEU A 143 14.00 1.14 -19.52
N GLU A 144 14.57 -0.03 -19.85
CA GLU A 144 13.97 -1.32 -19.53
C GLU A 144 13.91 -1.48 -18.01
N PHE A 145 12.69 -1.44 -17.43
CA PHE A 145 12.49 -1.76 -16.02
C PHE A 145 11.54 -2.94 -15.88
N ASN A 146 12.06 -4.01 -15.27
CA ASN A 146 11.30 -5.16 -14.78
C ASN A 146 10.11 -4.69 -13.93
N THR A 147 8.94 -5.23 -14.27
CA THR A 147 7.64 -4.87 -13.70
C THR A 147 7.42 -5.68 -12.43
N GLU A 148 7.70 -5.07 -11.28
CA GLU A 148 7.11 -5.47 -10.00
C GLU A 148 6.24 -4.30 -9.53
N CYS A 149 4.92 -4.50 -9.58
CA CYS A 149 3.92 -3.51 -9.24
C CYS A 149 3.29 -3.85 -7.89
N GLU A 150 3.42 -2.95 -6.91
CA GLU A 150 2.55 -2.87 -5.74
C GLU A 150 1.48 -1.79 -5.96
N ASP A 151 0.25 -2.19 -5.66
CA ASP A 151 -1.00 -1.46 -5.77
C ASP A 151 -1.02 -0.12 -5.02
N SER A 152 -1.83 0.82 -5.52
CA SER A 152 -2.47 1.84 -4.66
C SER A 152 -3.75 2.37 -5.30
N ILE A 153 -4.86 1.94 -4.69
CA ILE A 153 -6.24 2.39 -4.83
C ILE A 153 -6.34 3.86 -4.38
N SER A 154 -7.07 4.70 -5.12
CA SER A 154 -7.58 5.97 -4.60
C SER A 154 -9.02 6.19 -5.05
N SER A 155 -9.95 5.85 -4.16
CA SER A 155 -11.33 6.30 -4.18
C SER A 155 -11.39 7.68 -3.52
N GLU A 156 -11.98 8.68 -4.15
CA GLU A 156 -12.87 9.63 -3.47
C GLU A 156 -13.64 10.45 -4.50
N THR A 157 -14.95 10.20 -4.48
CA THR A 157 -16.05 10.93 -5.09
C THR A 157 -16.25 12.29 -4.41
N SER A 158 -16.55 13.35 -5.17
CA SER A 158 -17.45 14.41 -4.71
C SER A 158 -17.95 15.26 -5.88
N ASP A 159 -19.28 15.33 -5.95
CA ASP A 159 -20.10 16.16 -6.84
C ASP A 159 -19.69 17.65 -6.81
N ALA A 160 -18.99 18.07 -7.85
CA ALA A 160 -19.08 19.41 -8.38
C ALA A 160 -19.37 19.25 -9.87
N GLU A 161 -20.44 19.90 -10.36
CA GLU A 161 -20.78 19.96 -11.77
C GLU A 161 -19.65 20.71 -12.51
N GLU A 162 -18.57 19.99 -12.83
CA GLU A 162 -17.59 20.42 -13.81
C GLU A 162 -18.27 20.35 -15.18
N GLU A 163 -18.55 21.52 -15.73
CA GLU A 163 -19.05 21.68 -17.09
C GLU A 163 -18.03 21.02 -18.03
N TYR A 164 -18.39 19.84 -18.53
CA TYR A 164 -17.52 18.99 -19.33
C TYR A 164 -17.19 19.71 -20.64
N LEU A 165 -15.98 20.27 -20.75
CA LEU A 165 -15.51 20.87 -22.01
C LEU A 165 -15.44 19.78 -23.07
N GLN A 166 -16.50 19.69 -23.86
CA GLN A 166 -16.63 18.73 -24.94
C GLN A 166 -15.61 19.08 -26.02
N SER A 167 -14.53 18.29 -26.12
CA SER A 167 -13.57 18.41 -27.20
C SER A 167 -14.29 18.19 -28.52
N THR A 168 -14.40 19.25 -29.32
CA THR A 168 -15.00 19.20 -30.66
C THR A 168 -14.02 18.54 -31.64
N SER A 169 -13.70 17.26 -31.46
CA SER A 169 -13.17 16.43 -32.54
C SER A 169 -14.35 15.80 -33.26
N ALA A 170 -14.42 15.96 -34.58
CA ALA A 170 -15.53 15.47 -35.42
C ALA A 170 -15.66 13.93 -35.45
N ASP A 171 -14.70 13.18 -34.90
CA ASP A 171 -14.71 11.73 -34.86
C ASP A 171 -15.18 11.22 -33.49
N ARG A 172 -16.20 10.34 -33.51
CA ARG A 172 -16.65 9.63 -32.31
C ARG A 172 -15.55 8.67 -31.85
N HIS A 173 -15.07 8.86 -30.63
CA HIS A 173 -14.14 7.94 -30.00
C HIS A 173 -14.90 6.73 -29.44
N TYR A 174 -14.51 5.53 -29.90
CA TYR A 174 -14.97 4.26 -29.35
C TYR A 174 -13.83 3.65 -28.51
N PRO A 175 -14.01 3.47 -27.19
CA PRO A 175 -12.97 2.92 -26.34
C PRO A 175 -12.56 1.51 -26.78
N SER A 176 -11.26 1.28 -26.81
CA SER A 176 -10.65 -0.04 -26.92
C SER A 176 -10.82 -0.85 -25.63
N LYS A 177 -10.56 -2.16 -25.70
CA LYS A 177 -10.56 -3.04 -24.51
C LYS A 177 -9.63 -2.53 -23.41
N ARG A 178 -8.47 -1.98 -23.78
CA ARG A 178 -7.50 -1.42 -22.83
C ARG A 178 -8.06 -0.19 -22.12
N GLU A 179 -8.63 0.76 -22.86
CA GLU A 179 -9.23 1.97 -22.29
C GLU A 179 -10.44 1.62 -21.41
N LEU A 180 -11.22 0.60 -21.79
CA LEU A 180 -12.32 0.08 -21.01
C LEU A 180 -11.86 -0.57 -19.70
N ASP A 181 -10.78 -1.36 -19.74
CA ASP A 181 -10.19 -1.99 -18.55
C ASP A 181 -9.55 -0.94 -17.62
N ASP A 182 -8.91 0.08 -18.20
CA ASP A 182 -8.38 1.22 -17.45
C ASP A 182 -9.51 2.01 -16.78
N LEU A 183 -10.63 2.26 -17.48
CA LEU A 183 -11.82 2.91 -16.92
C LEU A 183 -12.45 2.08 -15.78
N ILE A 184 -12.62 0.77 -15.97
CA ILE A 184 -13.12 -0.14 -14.92
C ILE A 184 -12.24 -0.04 -13.66
N ARG A 185 -10.91 0.00 -13.83
CA ARG A 185 -9.95 0.10 -12.74
C ARG A 185 -10.02 1.46 -12.06
N ASP A 186 -10.08 2.54 -12.82
CA ASP A 186 -10.12 3.91 -12.29
C ASP A 186 -11.42 4.17 -11.51
N LEU A 187 -12.54 3.58 -11.96
CA LEU A 187 -13.82 3.59 -11.25
C LEU A 187 -13.91 2.58 -10.10
N GLN A 188 -12.91 1.70 -9.93
CA GLN A 188 -12.87 0.65 -8.90
C GLN A 188 -14.12 -0.22 -8.88
N LEU A 189 -14.64 -0.54 -10.06
CA LEU A 189 -15.85 -1.34 -10.15
C LEU A 189 -15.61 -2.74 -9.62
N THR A 190 -16.58 -3.24 -8.86
CA THR A 190 -16.65 -4.67 -8.55
C THR A 190 -16.73 -5.46 -9.86
N LYS A 191 -16.35 -6.74 -9.84
CA LYS A 191 -16.40 -7.58 -11.06
C LYS A 191 -17.81 -7.62 -11.68
N SER A 192 -18.86 -7.61 -10.86
CA SER A 192 -20.26 -7.54 -11.32
C SER A 192 -20.63 -6.17 -11.89
N ALA A 193 -20.18 -5.07 -11.28
CA ALA A 193 -20.42 -3.73 -11.81
C ALA A 193 -19.64 -3.47 -13.12
N ALA A 194 -18.42 -4.01 -13.24
CA ALA A 194 -17.62 -3.97 -14.46
C ALA A 194 -18.30 -4.75 -15.60
N GLU A 195 -18.79 -5.97 -15.32
CA GLU A 195 -19.57 -6.75 -16.27
C GLU A 195 -20.83 -5.99 -16.73
N LEU A 196 -21.57 -5.39 -15.80
CA LEU A 196 -22.77 -4.61 -16.12
C LEU A 196 -22.45 -3.39 -17.00
N LEU A 197 -21.43 -2.61 -16.66
CA LEU A 197 -21.01 -1.44 -17.44
C LEU A 197 -20.61 -1.84 -18.86
N THR A 198 -19.76 -2.87 -18.99
CA THR A 198 -19.29 -3.33 -20.30
C THR A 198 -20.42 -3.90 -21.17
N SER A 199 -21.41 -4.57 -20.57
CA SER A 199 -22.62 -5.01 -21.27
C SER A 199 -23.40 -3.82 -21.83
N ARG A 200 -23.66 -2.78 -21.02
CA ARG A 200 -24.40 -1.58 -21.47
C ARG A 200 -23.69 -0.81 -22.57
N LEU A 201 -22.37 -0.60 -22.45
CA LEU A 201 -21.59 0.08 -23.49
C LEU A 201 -21.59 -0.70 -24.81
N SER A 202 -21.61 -2.03 -24.74
CA SER A 202 -21.75 -2.87 -25.93
C SER A 202 -23.16 -2.78 -26.53
N GLU A 203 -24.22 -2.84 -25.71
CA GLU A 203 -25.61 -2.67 -26.17
C GLU A 203 -25.86 -1.34 -26.87
N TRP A 204 -25.17 -0.28 -26.44
CA TRP A 204 -25.24 1.05 -27.02
C TRP A 204 -24.34 1.24 -28.26
N ASN A 205 -23.61 0.21 -28.69
CA ASN A 205 -22.61 0.29 -29.75
C ASN A 205 -21.57 1.40 -29.50
N LEU A 206 -21.16 1.58 -28.24
CA LEU A 206 -20.15 2.57 -27.83
C LEU A 206 -18.76 1.97 -27.67
N LEU A 207 -18.57 0.69 -27.97
CA LEU A 207 -17.28 0.02 -27.94
C LEU A 207 -16.81 -0.28 -29.36
N ARG A 208 -15.49 -0.46 -29.53
CA ARG A 208 -14.96 -0.98 -30.79
C ARG A 208 -15.42 -2.44 -31.01
N ASP A 209 -15.57 -2.83 -32.28
CA ASP A 209 -16.03 -4.16 -32.68
C ASP A 209 -15.13 -5.32 -32.19
N ASP A 210 -13.85 -5.02 -31.91
CA ASP A 210 -12.87 -5.98 -31.39
C ASP A 210 -12.91 -6.16 -29.86
N CYS A 211 -13.78 -5.42 -29.16
CA CYS A 211 -13.86 -5.45 -27.71
C CYS A 211 -14.62 -6.69 -27.21
N LYS A 212 -13.91 -7.58 -26.50
CA LYS A 212 -14.52 -8.75 -25.85
C LYS A 212 -15.03 -8.40 -24.45
N ILE A 213 -16.32 -8.66 -24.23
CA ILE A 213 -16.92 -8.59 -22.89
C ILE A 213 -16.52 -9.84 -22.10
N THR A 214 -15.94 -9.63 -20.93
CA THR A 214 -15.57 -10.71 -20.01
C THR A 214 -16.60 -10.80 -18.90
N ALA A 215 -17.37 -11.88 -18.86
CA ALA A 215 -18.33 -12.13 -17.79
C ALA A 215 -17.63 -12.53 -16.48
N TYR A 216 -18.19 -12.14 -15.34
CA TYR A 216 -17.69 -12.52 -14.04
C TYR A 216 -17.89 -14.03 -13.83
N ARG A 217 -16.77 -14.75 -13.60
CA ARG A 217 -16.81 -16.18 -13.33
C ARG A 217 -17.51 -16.46 -12.00
N LYS A 218 -18.62 -17.19 -12.07
CA LYS A 218 -19.42 -17.60 -10.91
C LYS A 218 -18.96 -18.90 -10.23
N ARG A 219 -17.79 -19.45 -10.61
CA ARG A 219 -17.24 -20.70 -10.03
C ARG A 219 -17.10 -20.71 -8.50
N HIS A 220 -17.01 -19.53 -7.87
CA HIS A 220 -16.95 -19.41 -6.42
C HIS A 220 -18.30 -19.69 -5.74
N LEU A 221 -19.42 -19.55 -6.47
CA LEU A 221 -20.77 -19.83 -5.94
C LEU A 221 -20.95 -21.31 -5.60
N ASP A 222 -20.32 -22.20 -6.37
CA ASP A 222 -20.37 -23.65 -6.13
C ASP A 222 -19.75 -24.01 -4.77
N TYR A 223 -18.83 -23.17 -4.28
CA TYR A 223 -18.17 -23.36 -2.99
C TYR A 223 -18.71 -22.46 -1.88
N SER A 224 -19.49 -21.42 -2.19
CA SER A 224 -19.94 -20.45 -1.18
C SER A 224 -20.84 -21.09 -0.12
N VAL A 225 -21.45 -22.24 -0.43
CA VAL A 225 -22.24 -23.05 0.51
C VAL A 225 -21.43 -23.55 1.70
N TYR A 226 -20.11 -23.74 1.56
CA TYR A 226 -19.19 -24.20 2.62
C TYR A 226 -18.64 -23.06 3.48
N PHE A 227 -18.94 -21.81 3.13
CA PHE A 227 -18.47 -20.64 3.84
C PHE A 227 -19.62 -19.91 4.55
N ASP A 228 -19.25 -19.16 5.58
CA ASP A 228 -20.14 -18.25 6.28
C ASP A 228 -19.36 -17.01 6.72
N VAL A 229 -20.08 -15.95 7.06
CA VAL A 229 -19.50 -14.67 7.44
C VAL A 229 -20.02 -14.25 8.81
N ILE A 230 -19.11 -14.02 9.74
CA ILE A 230 -19.42 -13.47 11.06
C ILE A 230 -18.62 -12.18 11.23
N GLN A 231 -19.34 -11.07 11.36
CA GLN A 231 -18.75 -9.73 11.37
C GLN A 231 -17.84 -9.54 10.15
N ASP A 232 -16.54 -9.43 10.36
CA ASP A 232 -15.54 -9.23 9.31
C ASP A 232 -14.77 -10.50 8.94
N LEU A 233 -15.12 -11.65 9.52
CA LEU A 233 -14.47 -12.93 9.26
C LEU A 233 -15.32 -13.80 8.33
N CYS A 234 -14.82 -14.04 7.12
CA CYS A 234 -15.29 -15.13 6.29
C CYS A 234 -14.55 -16.41 6.67
N TYR A 235 -15.26 -17.50 6.92
CA TYR A 235 -14.66 -18.77 7.34
C TYR A 235 -15.38 -19.96 6.70
N CYS A 236 -14.66 -21.06 6.53
CA CYS A 236 -15.18 -22.33 6.08
C CYS A 236 -15.87 -23.02 7.26
N LYS A 237 -17.20 -23.15 7.18
CA LYS A 237 -18.02 -23.81 8.21
C LYS A 237 -18.10 -25.33 8.04
N ASP A 238 -17.76 -25.83 6.86
CA ASP A 238 -17.75 -27.26 6.54
C ASP A 238 -16.52 -27.60 5.70
N VAL A 239 -15.44 -27.95 6.39
CA VAL A 239 -14.14 -28.25 5.77
C VAL A 239 -14.21 -29.56 5.00
N ASN A 240 -14.79 -30.60 5.57
CA ASN A 240 -14.87 -31.91 4.89
C ASN A 240 -15.71 -31.81 3.60
N GLY A 241 -16.87 -31.14 3.65
CA GLY A 241 -17.68 -30.90 2.46
C GLY A 241 -16.95 -30.07 1.40
N LEU A 242 -16.13 -29.08 1.81
CA LEU A 242 -15.28 -28.34 0.87
C LEU A 242 -14.26 -29.26 0.18
N PHE A 243 -13.60 -30.15 0.92
CA PHE A 243 -12.64 -31.11 0.37
C PHE A 243 -13.31 -32.09 -0.61
N ASP A 244 -14.47 -32.63 -0.24
CA ASP A 244 -15.27 -33.50 -1.11
C ASP A 244 -15.66 -32.79 -2.41
N ALA A 245 -16.09 -31.52 -2.32
CA ALA A 245 -16.47 -30.71 -3.48
C ALA A 245 -15.29 -30.39 -4.41
N VAL A 246 -14.09 -30.21 -3.85
CA VAL A 246 -12.86 -30.00 -4.62
C VAL A 246 -12.35 -31.33 -5.21
N GLY A 247 -12.80 -32.47 -4.70
CA GLY A 247 -12.38 -33.80 -5.14
C GLY A 247 -11.01 -34.19 -4.58
N ILE A 248 -10.69 -33.75 -3.36
CA ILE A 248 -9.45 -34.09 -2.67
C ILE A 248 -9.82 -34.79 -1.36
N GLU A 249 -9.21 -35.96 -1.11
CA GLU A 249 -9.38 -36.65 0.16
C GLU A 249 -8.78 -35.82 1.31
N HIS A 250 -9.57 -35.59 2.35
CA HIS A 250 -9.12 -34.84 3.52
C HIS A 250 -8.48 -35.77 4.56
N ASP A 251 -7.16 -35.88 4.52
CA ASP A 251 -6.35 -36.40 5.63
C ASP A 251 -5.68 -35.22 6.35
N PRO A 252 -6.17 -34.79 7.54
CA PRO A 252 -5.59 -33.66 8.27
C PRO A 252 -4.07 -33.77 8.52
N SER A 253 -3.51 -34.98 8.61
CA SER A 253 -2.07 -35.17 8.82
C SER A 253 -1.22 -34.75 7.61
N GLN A 254 -1.83 -34.68 6.42
CA GLN A 254 -1.20 -34.22 5.19
C GLN A 254 -1.30 -32.70 4.99
N TRP A 255 -1.92 -31.96 5.90
CA TRP A 255 -2.11 -30.52 5.77
C TRP A 255 -1.54 -29.74 6.97
N ARG A 256 -1.09 -28.52 6.70
CA ARG A 256 -0.65 -27.56 7.71
C ARG A 256 -1.51 -26.32 7.62
N LEU A 257 -1.93 -25.80 8.75
CA LEU A 257 -2.63 -24.53 8.82
C LEU A 257 -1.61 -23.41 8.83
N PHE A 258 -1.54 -22.67 7.73
CA PHE A 258 -0.80 -21.44 7.62
C PHE A 258 -1.67 -20.25 8.03
N ILE A 259 -1.22 -19.50 9.05
CA ILE A 259 -1.85 -18.25 9.45
C ILE A 259 -0.92 -17.10 9.09
N ASP A 260 -1.44 -16.20 8.26
CA ASP A 260 -0.80 -14.96 7.88
C ASP A 260 -1.64 -13.79 8.38
N SER A 261 -0.97 -12.77 8.90
CA SER A 261 -1.68 -11.63 9.44
C SER A 261 -0.92 -10.33 9.22
N SER A 262 -1.67 -9.24 9.19
CA SER A 262 -1.17 -7.89 9.07
C SER A 262 -1.83 -6.97 10.09
N THR A 263 -1.55 -5.68 10.01
CA THR A 263 -2.23 -4.68 10.85
C THR A 263 -3.71 -4.53 10.54
N LYS A 264 -4.20 -5.08 9.41
CA LYS A 264 -5.59 -4.95 8.96
C LYS A 264 -6.19 -6.22 8.39
N SER A 265 -5.45 -7.30 8.25
CA SER A 265 -5.97 -8.54 7.65
C SER A 265 -5.51 -9.77 8.39
N LEU A 266 -6.33 -10.81 8.32
CA LEU A 266 -6.02 -12.12 8.87
C LEU A 266 -6.44 -13.19 7.86
N LYS A 267 -5.57 -14.19 7.64
CA LYS A 267 -5.79 -15.27 6.69
C LYS A 267 -5.45 -16.61 7.32
N GLY A 268 -6.31 -17.60 7.14
CA GLY A 268 -6.07 -19.00 7.47
C GLY A 268 -6.16 -19.86 6.22
N VAL A 269 -5.07 -20.52 5.86
CA VAL A 269 -4.94 -21.29 4.63
C VAL A 269 -4.34 -22.66 4.94
N LEU A 270 -4.90 -23.73 4.39
CA LEU A 270 -4.30 -25.05 4.44
C LEU A 270 -3.28 -25.22 3.31
N LEU A 271 -2.09 -25.72 3.69
CA LEU A 271 -1.01 -26.07 2.79
C LEU A 271 -0.77 -27.58 2.83
N HIS A 272 -0.77 -28.23 1.68
CA HIS A 272 -0.51 -29.67 1.61
C HIS A 272 0.98 -29.96 1.81
N ASN A 273 1.29 -30.98 2.60
CA ASN A 273 2.64 -31.48 2.83
C ASN A 273 3.27 -31.93 1.49
N GLY A 274 4.34 -31.28 1.07
CA GLY A 274 4.99 -31.57 -0.21
C GLY A 274 4.33 -30.92 -1.43
N ASN A 275 3.43 -29.94 -1.25
CA ASN A 275 2.90 -29.07 -2.32
C ASN A 275 2.25 -29.80 -3.51
N LYS A 276 1.72 -31.02 -3.29
CA LYS A 276 1.04 -31.81 -4.33
C LYS A 276 -0.30 -31.20 -4.75
N TYR A 277 -1.00 -30.58 -3.80
CA TYR A 277 -2.32 -29.97 -3.99
C TYR A 277 -2.26 -28.45 -3.80
N PRO A 278 -3.19 -27.69 -4.41
CA PRO A 278 -3.29 -26.26 -4.21
C PRO A 278 -3.62 -25.93 -2.75
N SER A 279 -3.27 -24.72 -2.34
CA SER A 279 -3.64 -24.18 -1.02
C SER A 279 -5.15 -24.00 -0.91
N ILE A 280 -5.76 -24.39 0.21
CA ILE A 280 -7.21 -24.27 0.45
C ILE A 280 -7.44 -23.16 1.47
N LEU A 281 -8.22 -22.14 1.09
CA LEU A 281 -8.57 -21.04 2.01
C LEU A 281 -9.61 -21.52 3.02
N LEU A 282 -9.32 -21.39 4.31
CA LEU A 282 -10.29 -21.68 5.37
C LEU A 282 -10.86 -20.43 6.01
N ALA A 283 -10.10 -19.34 6.09
CA ALA A 283 -10.56 -18.12 6.72
C ALA A 283 -9.88 -16.87 6.15
N TYR A 284 -10.63 -15.78 6.08
CA TYR A 284 -10.14 -14.50 5.57
C TYR A 284 -10.89 -13.31 6.20
N SER A 285 -10.13 -12.28 6.54
CA SER A 285 -10.65 -10.97 6.93
C SER A 285 -9.75 -9.84 6.41
N ILE A 286 -10.37 -8.71 6.04
CA ILE A 286 -9.70 -7.44 5.68
C ILE A 286 -9.83 -6.35 6.73
N GLN A 287 -10.41 -6.67 7.90
CA GLN A 287 -10.57 -5.72 8.99
C GLN A 287 -9.99 -6.23 10.31
N MET A 288 -9.82 -7.55 10.45
CA MET A 288 -9.20 -8.14 11.64
C MET A 288 -7.68 -8.00 11.57
N LYS A 289 -7.10 -7.48 12.66
CA LYS A 289 -5.67 -7.33 12.85
C LYS A 289 -5.09 -8.54 13.61
N GLU A 290 -3.76 -8.64 13.61
CA GLU A 290 -3.01 -9.56 14.48
C GLU A 290 -3.25 -9.26 15.97
N ASP A 291 -4.19 -9.97 16.59
CA ASP A 291 -4.36 -10.02 18.05
C ASP A 291 -4.94 -11.35 18.52
N TYR A 292 -4.88 -11.59 19.83
CA TYR A 292 -5.11 -12.93 20.39
C TYR A 292 -6.58 -13.33 20.23
N GLU A 293 -7.49 -12.38 20.36
CA GLU A 293 -8.92 -12.65 20.25
C GLU A 293 -9.30 -12.95 18.80
N ASN A 294 -8.75 -12.20 17.84
CA ASN A 294 -9.00 -12.42 16.42
C ASN A 294 -8.48 -13.78 15.94
N VAL A 295 -7.25 -14.16 16.34
CA VAL A 295 -6.68 -15.45 15.96
C VAL A 295 -7.42 -16.60 16.65
N LYS A 296 -7.82 -16.43 17.91
CA LYS A 296 -8.67 -17.39 18.63
C LYS A 296 -10.03 -17.56 17.94
N GLN A 297 -10.68 -16.46 17.56
CA GLN A 297 -11.94 -16.48 16.79
C GLN A 297 -11.77 -17.27 15.49
N LEU A 298 -10.69 -17.01 14.73
CA LEU A 298 -10.39 -17.74 13.51
C LEU A 298 -10.27 -19.25 13.76
N LEU A 299 -9.44 -19.66 14.74
CA LEU A 299 -9.20 -21.07 15.06
C LEU A 299 -10.49 -21.79 15.52
N LEU A 300 -11.32 -21.12 16.32
CA LEU A 300 -12.60 -21.65 16.75
C LEU A 300 -13.56 -21.85 15.57
N LYS A 301 -13.62 -20.89 14.65
CA LYS A 301 -14.56 -20.91 13.53
C LYS A 301 -14.25 -21.95 12.47
N ILE A 302 -12.98 -22.27 12.26
CA ILE A 302 -12.56 -23.35 11.34
C ILE A 302 -12.52 -24.73 12.01
N ASN A 303 -13.05 -24.84 13.23
CA ASN A 303 -13.02 -26.04 14.07
C ASN A 303 -11.62 -26.68 14.22
N TYR A 304 -10.59 -25.84 14.46
CA TYR A 304 -9.20 -26.30 14.52
C TYR A 304 -8.98 -27.48 15.49
N ALA A 305 -9.71 -27.52 16.61
CA ALA A 305 -9.57 -28.57 17.62
C ALA A 305 -9.93 -29.98 17.12
N GLU A 306 -10.81 -30.08 16.11
CA GLU A 306 -11.17 -31.36 15.49
C GLU A 306 -10.03 -31.91 14.62
N PHE A 307 -9.46 -31.05 13.77
CA PHE A 307 -8.47 -31.47 12.76
C PHE A 307 -7.04 -31.47 13.28
N ASN A 308 -6.74 -30.57 14.23
CA ASN A 308 -5.45 -30.41 14.88
C ASN A 308 -4.27 -30.33 13.88
N TRP A 309 -4.46 -29.59 12.77
CA TRP A 309 -3.42 -29.40 11.75
C TRP A 309 -2.16 -28.80 12.37
N GLN A 310 -0.99 -29.14 11.82
CA GLN A 310 0.24 -28.48 12.24
C GLN A 310 0.18 -26.98 11.89
N LEU A 311 0.40 -26.12 12.88
CA LEU A 311 0.45 -24.68 12.67
C LEU A 311 1.76 -24.26 11.99
N CYS A 312 1.61 -23.44 10.97
CA CYS A 312 2.68 -22.79 10.22
C CYS A 312 2.37 -21.29 10.15
N GLY A 313 3.40 -20.48 10.11
CA GLY A 313 3.28 -19.02 10.05
C GLY A 313 4.65 -18.41 9.86
N ASP A 314 4.66 -17.10 9.63
CA ASP A 314 5.92 -16.38 9.75
C ASP A 314 6.43 -16.43 11.21
N PHE A 315 7.68 -16.02 11.39
CA PHE A 315 8.32 -16.06 12.71
C PHE A 315 7.56 -15.23 13.75
N LYS A 316 6.89 -14.15 13.31
CA LYS A 316 6.14 -13.25 14.18
C LYS A 316 4.85 -13.92 14.68
N MET A 317 4.09 -14.55 13.78
CA MET A 317 2.87 -15.30 14.08
C MET A 317 3.14 -16.49 14.99
N LEU A 318 4.21 -17.25 14.73
CA LEU A 318 4.59 -18.36 15.60
C LEU A 318 5.04 -17.88 16.97
N GLY A 319 5.88 -16.83 17.03
CA GLY A 319 6.28 -16.22 18.30
C GLY A 319 5.07 -15.71 19.10
N PHE A 320 4.14 -15.05 18.41
CA PHE A 320 2.89 -14.55 18.96
C PHE A 320 2.02 -15.68 19.55
N LEU A 321 1.78 -16.75 18.78
CA LEU A 321 0.98 -17.91 19.23
C LEU A 321 1.63 -18.65 20.42
N LEU A 322 2.96 -18.70 20.46
CA LEU A 322 3.72 -19.32 21.54
C LEU A 322 3.88 -18.44 22.78
N GLY A 323 3.29 -17.23 22.78
CA GLY A 323 3.33 -16.31 23.91
C GLY A 323 4.66 -15.58 24.09
N LEU A 324 5.51 -15.53 23.05
CA LEU A 324 6.73 -14.73 23.11
C LEU A 324 6.42 -13.23 23.16
N GLN A 325 7.20 -12.52 23.94
CA GLN A 325 7.09 -11.07 24.05
C GLN A 325 7.61 -10.39 22.77
N GLY A 326 6.82 -9.48 22.21
CA GLY A 326 7.21 -8.63 21.09
C GLY A 326 8.22 -7.53 21.47
N GLY A 327 8.80 -6.88 20.46
CA GLY A 327 9.79 -5.80 20.64
C GLY A 327 11.24 -6.30 20.71
N TYR A 328 12.14 -5.49 21.27
CA TYR A 328 13.58 -5.79 21.33
C TYR A 328 13.94 -6.67 22.55
N THR A 329 13.43 -7.91 22.51
CA THR A 329 13.63 -8.91 23.57
C THR A 329 14.97 -9.64 23.40
N LYS A 330 15.64 -9.94 24.52
CA LYS A 330 16.96 -10.60 24.51
C LYS A 330 16.91 -11.97 23.81
N TYR A 331 15.87 -12.76 24.06
CA TYR A 331 15.68 -14.07 23.46
C TYR A 331 14.39 -14.08 22.63
N SER A 332 14.46 -13.59 21.39
CA SER A 332 13.31 -13.47 20.49
C SER A 332 13.00 -14.75 19.72
N CYS A 333 13.94 -15.69 19.60
CA CYS A 333 13.75 -16.95 18.89
C CYS A 333 12.97 -17.97 19.71
N PHE A 334 11.93 -18.58 19.14
CA PHE A 334 11.16 -19.66 19.79
C PHE A 334 11.88 -21.01 19.78
N LEU A 335 12.88 -21.20 18.92
CA LEU A 335 13.65 -22.45 18.82
C LEU A 335 14.87 -22.47 19.76
N CYS A 336 15.54 -21.33 19.95
CA CYS A 336 16.79 -21.25 20.70
C CYS A 336 16.90 -19.94 21.49
N LEU A 337 17.83 -19.91 22.44
CA LEU A 337 18.20 -18.75 23.24
C LEU A 337 19.15 -17.82 22.45
N TRP A 338 18.76 -17.46 21.23
CA TRP A 338 19.48 -16.50 20.41
C TRP A 338 19.49 -15.14 21.09
N ASN A 339 20.67 -14.64 21.47
CA ASN A 339 20.80 -13.37 22.19
C ASN A 339 20.84 -12.20 21.22
N SER A 340 19.70 -11.54 21.01
CA SER A 340 19.54 -10.39 20.10
C SER A 340 20.40 -9.17 20.45
N ARG A 341 20.99 -9.14 21.65
CA ARG A 341 21.81 -8.04 22.18
C ARG A 341 23.32 -8.33 22.13
N ALA A 342 23.72 -9.50 21.65
CA ALA A 342 25.12 -9.92 21.55
C ALA A 342 25.66 -9.70 20.13
N ASP A 343 25.66 -8.45 19.66
CA ASP A 343 26.00 -8.08 18.28
C ASP A 343 27.37 -8.62 17.83
N GLY A 344 28.35 -8.67 18.74
CA GLY A 344 29.68 -9.23 18.47
C GLY A 344 29.72 -10.76 18.31
N GLU A 345 28.70 -11.49 18.77
CA GLU A 345 28.59 -12.95 18.65
C GLU A 345 27.73 -13.39 17.46
N HIS A 346 26.89 -12.51 16.88
CA HIS A 346 25.88 -12.91 15.89
C HIS A 346 26.45 -13.59 14.64
N TYR A 347 27.65 -13.18 14.21
CA TYR A 347 28.30 -13.71 13.00
C TYR A 347 29.37 -14.77 13.28
N SER A 348 29.75 -14.98 14.54
CA SER A 348 30.75 -15.97 14.95
C SER A 348 30.13 -17.20 15.59
N LYS A 349 28.96 -17.05 16.21
CA LYS A 349 28.27 -18.11 16.95
C LYS A 349 27.12 -18.69 16.14
N ILE A 350 27.36 -19.90 15.63
CA ILE A 350 26.40 -20.64 14.80
C ILE A 350 25.36 -21.36 15.67
N GLN A 351 25.77 -21.89 16.82
CA GLN A 351 24.90 -22.67 17.70
C GLN A 351 24.55 -21.89 18.96
N TRP A 352 23.25 -21.71 19.17
CA TRP A 352 22.67 -21.12 20.36
C TRP A 352 21.98 -22.20 21.19
N PRO A 353 21.99 -22.11 22.54
CA PRO A 353 21.36 -23.12 23.38
C PRO A 353 19.88 -23.30 22.99
N PRO A 354 19.37 -24.54 22.93
CA PRO A 354 17.97 -24.78 22.59
C PRO A 354 17.06 -24.17 23.66
N ARG A 355 15.91 -23.64 23.23
CA ARG A 355 14.92 -23.10 24.14
C ARG A 355 14.13 -24.25 24.78
N LYS A 356 14.16 -24.33 26.11
CA LYS A 356 13.38 -25.31 26.89
C LYS A 356 12.01 -24.81 27.32
N GLU A 357 11.89 -23.51 27.59
CA GLU A 357 10.66 -22.86 28.06
C GLU A 357 10.32 -21.64 27.21
N LEU A 358 9.02 -21.43 26.98
CA LEU A 358 8.47 -20.30 26.22
C LEU A 358 7.99 -19.16 27.13
N MET A 359 8.12 -19.30 28.45
CA MET A 359 7.67 -18.28 29.41
C MET A 359 8.49 -16.99 29.28
N PRO A 360 7.84 -15.83 29.05
CA PRO A 360 8.50 -14.53 29.05
C PRO A 360 9.08 -14.18 30.44
N GLY A 361 10.27 -13.57 30.47
CA GLY A 361 10.82 -12.93 31.67
C GLY A 361 11.55 -13.84 32.67
N LYS A 362 11.86 -15.08 32.30
CA LYS A 362 12.82 -15.94 33.04
C LYS A 362 14.24 -15.85 32.49
#